data_AF-A0A381TPC5-F1
#
_entry.id   AF-A0A381TPC5-F1
#
_cell.length_a   1.000
_cell.length_b   1.000
_cell.length_c   1.000
_cell.angle_alpha   90.00
_cell.angle_beta   90.00
_cell.angle_gamma   90.00
#
_symmetry.space_group_name_H-M   'P 1'
#
loop_
_entity.id
_entity.type
_entity.pdbx_description
1 polymer ?
#
loop_
_entity_poly.entity_id
_entity_poly.type
_entity_poly.pdbx_seq_one_letter_code
_entity_poly.pdbx_strand_id
1 'polypeptide(L)'
;VQVSWSNITIEDFKEFRIEKAKIVGDDYLWSDLARVPDSLATSFIDTLDDDGTFQYRVRVVDQRDQYRHELSEQFSVPNVSSLYIPDHYFDLETSYYTKFIDNGDSIVFRPGVYPGNHNLLNKNVVITSTHGSIITILSGVNNRQSVIRINKGKLENLGIQNGRGLVGGGVWAGGTALIKNCFIKNNFALEDTDANMQIYPSGHGGGVFITDTAEV
;
A
#
# COMPACT_ATOMS: atom_id res chain seq x y z
N VAL A 1 -11.85 0.76 -13.60
CA VAL A 1 -13.19 0.94 -14.21
C VAL A 1 -13.02 1.65 -15.55
N GLN A 2 -13.75 1.20 -16.57
CA GLN A 2 -13.79 1.90 -17.85
C GLN A 2 -14.91 2.93 -17.80
N VAL A 3 -14.55 4.20 -17.96
CA VAL A 3 -15.48 5.31 -18.16
C VAL A 3 -15.61 5.49 -19.66
N SER A 4 -16.83 5.47 -20.18
CA SER A 4 -17.11 5.63 -21.62
C SER A 4 -18.17 6.69 -21.84
N TRP A 5 -18.04 7.42 -22.95
CA TRP A 5 -18.97 8.48 -23.35
C TRP A 5 -19.29 8.37 -24.84
N SER A 6 -20.44 8.93 -25.22
CA SER A 6 -20.88 9.01 -26.61
C SER A 6 -19.94 9.91 -27.42
N ASN A 7 -19.83 9.71 -28.74
CA ASN A 7 -19.19 10.71 -29.60
C ASN A 7 -19.98 12.02 -29.50
N ILE A 8 -19.41 13.02 -28.82
CA ILE A 8 -20.01 14.35 -28.67
C ILE A 8 -19.24 15.30 -29.59
N THR A 9 -19.88 15.75 -30.66
CA THR A 9 -19.32 16.76 -31.56
C THR A 9 -19.60 18.16 -30.99
N ILE A 10 -18.55 18.92 -30.71
CA ILE A 10 -18.62 20.33 -30.27
C ILE A 10 -17.75 21.18 -31.19
N GLU A 11 -18.27 22.34 -31.61
CA GLU A 11 -17.46 23.36 -32.29
C GLU A 11 -16.41 23.91 -31.33
N ASP A 12 -15.21 24.20 -31.84
CA ASP A 12 -14.08 24.67 -31.03
C ASP A 12 -13.73 23.72 -29.86
N PHE A 13 -13.77 22.40 -30.06
CA PHE A 13 -13.37 21.42 -29.04
C PHE A 13 -11.97 21.70 -28.48
N LYS A 14 -11.83 21.60 -27.15
CA LYS A 14 -10.57 21.75 -26.42
C LYS A 14 -10.14 20.44 -25.77
N GLU A 15 -10.97 19.86 -24.90
CA GLU A 15 -10.65 18.63 -24.18
C GLU A 15 -11.91 17.95 -23.61
N PHE A 16 -11.82 16.65 -23.38
CA PHE A 16 -12.65 15.97 -22.39
C PHE A 16 -11.97 16.08 -21.02
N ARG A 17 -12.71 16.49 -20.00
CA ARG A 17 -12.23 16.50 -18.61
C ARG A 17 -12.99 15.45 -17.80
N ILE A 18 -12.25 14.47 -17.31
CA ILE A 18 -12.77 13.32 -16.57
C ILE A 18 -12.59 13.60 -15.09
N GLU A 19 -13.67 13.52 -14.34
CA GLU A 19 -13.71 13.78 -12.90
C GLU A 19 -14.42 12.63 -12.18
N LYS A 20 -14.02 12.36 -10.94
CA LYS A 20 -14.64 11.36 -10.05
C LYS A 20 -15.02 12.02 -8.74
N ALA A 21 -16.25 11.80 -8.29
CA ALA A 21 -16.70 12.16 -6.96
C ALA A 21 -16.60 10.95 -6.03
N LYS A 22 -16.05 11.14 -4.82
CA LYS A 22 -16.40 10.31 -3.66
C LYS A 22 -17.61 10.92 -2.98
N ILE A 23 -18.64 10.11 -2.75
CA ILE A 23 -19.91 10.53 -2.12
C ILE A 23 -19.81 10.25 -0.62
N VAL A 24 -20.01 11.29 0.20
CA VAL A 24 -19.96 11.21 1.66
C VAL A 24 -21.23 11.87 2.22
N GLY A 25 -22.16 11.06 2.70
CA GLY A 25 -23.51 11.55 3.02
C GLY A 25 -24.19 12.06 1.75
N ASP A 26 -24.56 13.34 1.73
CA ASP A 26 -25.18 14.00 0.58
C ASP A 26 -24.17 14.81 -0.27
N ASP A 27 -22.89 14.87 0.15
CA ASP A 27 -21.86 15.68 -0.50
C ASP A 27 -21.08 14.91 -1.58
N TYR A 28 -20.79 15.61 -2.69
CA TYR A 28 -19.98 15.10 -3.80
C TYR A 28 -18.60 15.76 -3.82
N LEU A 29 -17.59 15.02 -3.42
CA LEU A 29 -16.20 15.48 -3.39
C LEU A 29 -15.51 15.18 -4.73
N TRP A 30 -15.66 16.09 -5.70
CA TRP A 30 -15.11 15.94 -7.05
C TRP A 30 -13.60 16.14 -7.11
N SER A 31 -12.92 15.21 -7.79
CA SER A 31 -11.49 15.26 -8.11
C SER A 31 -11.26 15.14 -9.62
N ASP A 32 -10.30 15.91 -10.13
CA ASP A 32 -9.84 15.80 -11.53
C ASP A 32 -9.00 14.52 -11.71
N LEU A 33 -9.40 13.68 -12.66
CA LEU A 33 -8.66 12.47 -13.02
C LEU A 33 -7.79 12.66 -14.25
N ALA A 34 -8.37 13.23 -15.32
CA ALA A 34 -7.68 13.37 -16.59
C ALA A 34 -8.25 14.49 -17.46
N ARG A 35 -7.40 14.96 -18.38
CA ARG A 35 -7.74 15.87 -19.46
C ARG A 35 -7.30 15.22 -20.77
N VAL A 36 -8.25 14.99 -21.68
CA VAL A 36 -8.04 14.24 -22.92
C VAL A 36 -8.29 15.20 -24.09
N PRO A 37 -7.23 15.69 -24.76
CA PRO A 37 -7.35 16.62 -25.88
C PRO A 37 -7.67 15.93 -27.21
N ASP A 38 -7.73 14.59 -27.22
CA ASP A 38 -8.15 13.82 -28.40
C ASP A 38 -9.67 13.83 -28.51
N SER A 39 -10.20 14.49 -29.53
CA SER A 39 -11.64 14.58 -29.80
C SER A 39 -12.26 13.25 -30.24
N LEU A 40 -11.46 12.26 -30.63
CA LEU A 40 -11.91 10.93 -31.01
C LEU A 40 -11.91 9.93 -29.84
N ALA A 41 -11.39 10.34 -28.68
CA ALA A 41 -11.44 9.51 -27.49
C ALA A 41 -12.89 9.29 -27.03
N THR A 42 -13.21 8.04 -26.71
CA THR A 42 -14.55 7.62 -26.25
C THR A 42 -14.50 6.90 -24.89
N SER A 43 -13.31 6.76 -24.31
CA SER A 43 -13.15 6.11 -23.01
C SER A 43 -11.89 6.51 -22.27
N PHE A 44 -11.90 6.25 -20.97
CA PHE A 44 -10.78 6.40 -20.04
C PHE A 44 -10.77 5.26 -19.02
N ILE A 45 -9.59 4.77 -18.64
CA ILE A 45 -9.43 3.72 -17.63
C ILE A 45 -8.98 4.35 -16.31
N ASP A 46 -9.83 4.24 -15.28
CA ASP A 46 -9.51 4.68 -13.92
C ASP A 46 -9.16 3.51 -13.00
N THR A 47 -8.31 3.78 -12.00
CA THR A 47 -8.06 2.88 -10.86
C THR A 47 -8.93 3.29 -9.68
N LEU A 48 -9.73 2.35 -9.17
CA LEU A 48 -10.65 2.63 -8.08
C LEU A 48 -9.95 2.68 -6.73
N ASP A 49 -10.51 3.52 -5.86
CA ASP A 49 -10.33 3.43 -4.41
C ASP A 49 -11.48 2.54 -3.89
N ASP A 50 -11.27 1.77 -2.83
CA ASP A 50 -12.35 1.06 -2.15
C ASP A 50 -13.02 1.95 -1.08
N ASP A 51 -13.90 1.33 -0.30
CA ASP A 51 -14.62 1.97 0.82
C ASP A 51 -15.30 3.29 0.41
N GLY A 52 -16.17 3.20 -0.59
CA GLY A 52 -16.86 4.38 -1.07
C GLY A 52 -17.94 4.13 -2.10
N THR A 53 -18.84 5.12 -2.20
CA THR A 53 -19.72 5.26 -3.35
C THR A 53 -19.16 6.37 -4.22
N PHE A 54 -19.09 6.11 -5.53
CA PHE A 54 -18.47 6.99 -6.49
C PHE A 54 -19.41 7.29 -7.65
N GLN A 55 -19.17 8.42 -8.29
CA GLN A 55 -19.80 8.80 -9.55
C GLN A 55 -18.76 9.47 -10.45
N TYR A 56 -18.79 9.15 -11.73
CA TYR A 56 -17.98 9.83 -12.73
C TYR A 56 -18.77 10.93 -13.41
N ARG A 57 -18.07 11.98 -13.84
CA ARG A 57 -18.56 12.88 -14.87
C ARG A 57 -17.51 13.12 -15.92
N VAL A 58 -17.97 13.25 -17.16
CA VAL A 58 -17.13 13.66 -18.30
C VAL A 58 -17.63 15.00 -18.77
N ARG A 59 -16.78 16.02 -18.74
CA ARG A 59 -17.06 17.33 -19.31
C ARG A 59 -16.47 17.41 -20.71
N VAL A 60 -17.26 17.88 -21.67
CA VAL A 60 -16.74 18.26 -22.99
C VAL A 60 -16.55 19.77 -22.95
N VAL A 61 -15.31 20.22 -23.07
CA VAL A 61 -14.90 21.61 -22.91
C VAL A 61 -14.53 22.20 -24.27
N ASP A 62 -14.97 23.42 -24.55
CA ASP A 62 -14.59 24.18 -25.75
C ASP A 62 -13.40 25.13 -25.49
N GLN A 63 -12.88 25.78 -26.54
CA GLN A 63 -11.76 26.72 -26.45
C GLN A 63 -12.07 27.98 -25.65
N ARG A 64 -13.35 28.24 -25.32
CA ARG A 64 -13.82 29.36 -24.49
C ARG A 64 -14.09 28.93 -23.04
N ASP A 65 -13.69 27.72 -22.67
CA ASP A 65 -13.92 27.10 -21.36
C ASP A 65 -15.42 26.94 -21.00
N GLN A 66 -16.31 26.93 -21.98
CA GLN A 66 -17.68 26.47 -21.80
C GLN A 66 -17.71 24.94 -21.85
N TYR A 67 -18.64 24.33 -21.11
CA TYR A 67 -18.74 22.88 -21.08
C TYR A 67 -20.16 22.35 -20.92
N ARG A 68 -20.35 21.13 -21.43
CA ARG A 68 -21.47 20.24 -21.06
C ARG A 68 -20.90 19.02 -20.34
N HIS A 69 -21.72 18.31 -19.59
CA HIS A 69 -21.27 17.12 -18.91
C HIS A 69 -22.30 15.98 -18.95
N GLU A 70 -21.78 14.76 -18.89
CA GLU A 70 -22.55 13.54 -18.67
C GLU A 70 -22.12 12.93 -17.34
N LEU A 71 -23.09 12.40 -16.58
CA LEU A 71 -22.87 11.70 -15.33
C LEU A 71 -23.03 10.20 -15.55
N SER A 72 -22.18 9.41 -14.90
CA SER A 72 -22.46 7.99 -14.74
C SER A 72 -23.55 7.75 -13.71
N GLU A 73 -24.10 6.54 -13.68
CA GLU A 73 -24.77 6.05 -12.47
C GLU A 73 -23.77 6.03 -11.29
N GLN A 74 -24.30 6.13 -10.08
CA GLN A 74 -23.52 5.91 -8.87
C GLN A 74 -23.21 4.42 -8.73
N PHE A 75 -22.04 4.10 -8.17
CA PHE A 75 -21.67 2.72 -7.85
C PHE A 75 -20.89 2.67 -6.55
N SER A 76 -21.11 1.61 -5.78
CA SER A 76 -20.38 1.37 -4.54
C SER A 76 -19.26 0.37 -4.77
N VAL A 77 -18.08 0.70 -4.26
CA VAL A 77 -16.94 -0.21 -4.20
C VAL A 77 -16.92 -0.80 -2.79
N PRO A 78 -17.00 -2.13 -2.63
CA PRO A 78 -16.99 -2.76 -1.32
C PRO A 78 -15.65 -2.51 -0.62
N ASN A 79 -15.69 -2.41 0.71
CA ASN A 79 -14.50 -2.29 1.54
C ASN A 79 -13.65 -3.58 1.45
N VAL A 80 -12.38 -3.44 1.09
CA VAL A 80 -11.42 -4.55 1.05
C VAL A 80 -10.72 -4.67 2.41
N SER A 81 -11.39 -5.37 3.34
CA SER A 81 -10.82 -5.64 4.68
C SER A 81 -9.54 -6.50 4.69
N SER A 82 -9.27 -7.23 3.61
CA SER A 82 -8.05 -8.05 3.52
C SER A 82 -7.58 -8.36 2.10
N LEU A 83 -6.26 -8.44 1.95
CA LEU A 83 -5.60 -8.96 0.75
C LEU A 83 -4.78 -10.21 1.07
N TYR A 84 -4.74 -11.14 0.12
CA TYR A 84 -4.02 -12.40 0.28
C TYR A 84 -2.76 -12.43 -0.59
N ILE A 85 -1.67 -12.94 -0.03
CA ILE A 85 -0.42 -13.19 -0.74
C ILE A 85 -0.20 -14.71 -0.82
N PRO A 86 -0.03 -15.31 -2.02
CA PRO A 86 0.15 -14.64 -3.31
C PRO A 86 -1.13 -14.38 -4.12
N ASP A 87 -2.31 -14.72 -3.59
CA ASP A 87 -3.55 -14.82 -4.39
C ASP A 87 -3.96 -13.50 -5.07
N HIS A 88 -3.84 -12.37 -4.37
CA HIS A 88 -4.18 -11.03 -4.90
C HIS A 88 -2.95 -10.23 -5.29
N TYR A 89 -1.86 -10.35 -4.52
CA TYR A 89 -0.58 -9.69 -4.76
C TYR A 89 0.55 -10.65 -4.51
N PHE A 90 1.64 -10.51 -5.26
CA PHE A 90 2.84 -11.32 -5.08
C PHE A 90 3.84 -10.73 -4.06
N ASP A 91 3.74 -9.42 -3.79
CA ASP A 91 4.69 -8.67 -2.98
C ASP A 91 3.99 -7.94 -1.82
N LEU A 92 4.61 -8.00 -0.64
CA LEU A 92 4.11 -7.41 0.59
C LEU A 92 4.04 -5.89 0.51
N GLU A 93 5.12 -5.24 0.07
CA GLU A 93 5.22 -3.79 0.11
C GLU A 93 4.24 -3.14 -0.88
N THR A 94 4.08 -3.75 -2.05
CA THR A 94 3.08 -3.36 -3.06
C THR A 94 1.66 -3.51 -2.50
N SER A 95 1.35 -4.61 -1.83
CA SER A 95 0.04 -4.80 -1.19
C SER A 95 -0.19 -3.84 -0.01
N TYR A 96 0.86 -3.44 0.71
CA TYR A 96 0.78 -2.51 1.82
C TYR A 96 0.51 -1.09 1.35
N TYR A 97 1.09 -0.66 0.22
CA TYR A 97 0.92 0.69 -0.31
C TYR A 97 -0.19 0.81 -1.37
N THR A 98 -0.92 -0.27 -1.65
CA THR A 98 -2.12 -0.17 -2.47
C THR A 98 -3.17 0.74 -1.83
N LYS A 99 -4.10 1.20 -2.66
CA LYS A 99 -5.22 2.02 -2.23
C LYS A 99 -6.32 1.24 -1.52
N PHE A 100 -6.33 -0.09 -1.69
CA PHE A 100 -7.28 -1.03 -1.09
C PHE A 100 -6.91 -1.52 0.31
N ILE A 101 -5.80 -1.05 0.88
CA ILE A 101 -5.39 -1.42 2.24
C ILE A 101 -5.16 -0.13 3.00
N ASP A 102 -5.93 0.07 4.05
CA ASP A 102 -5.81 1.19 4.95
C ASP A 102 -5.76 0.76 6.42
N ASN A 103 -6.07 1.68 7.34
CA ASN A 103 -5.90 1.44 8.77
C ASN A 103 -7.02 0.54 9.29
N GLY A 104 -6.66 -0.64 9.79
CA GLY A 104 -7.60 -1.64 10.30
C GLY A 104 -7.65 -2.90 9.43
N ASP A 105 -7.13 -2.84 8.20
CA ASP A 105 -7.13 -3.96 7.28
C ASP A 105 -6.01 -4.97 7.55
N SER A 106 -6.08 -6.08 6.82
CA SER A 106 -5.11 -7.17 6.93
C SER A 106 -4.46 -7.55 5.62
N ILE A 107 -3.16 -7.84 5.66
CA ILE A 107 -2.46 -8.56 4.59
C ILE A 107 -2.17 -9.97 5.12
N VAL A 108 -2.70 -10.97 4.44
CA VAL A 108 -2.76 -12.35 4.89
C VAL A 108 -1.95 -13.25 3.95
N PHE A 109 -0.90 -13.85 4.49
CA PHE A 109 -0.07 -14.77 3.74
C PHE A 109 -0.63 -16.21 3.74
N ARG A 110 -0.49 -16.87 2.60
CA ARG A 110 -0.54 -18.33 2.47
C ARG A 110 0.75 -18.95 3.01
N PRO A 111 0.79 -20.28 3.25
CA PRO A 111 2.04 -20.98 3.54
C PRO A 111 3.05 -20.79 2.42
N GLY A 112 4.31 -20.52 2.77
CA GLY A 112 5.36 -20.29 1.77
C GLY A 112 6.56 -19.54 2.32
N VAL A 113 7.60 -19.44 1.49
CA VAL A 113 8.78 -18.61 1.75
C VAL A 113 8.73 -17.42 0.79
N TYR A 114 8.72 -16.21 1.35
CA TYR A 114 8.59 -14.96 0.64
C TYR A 114 9.89 -14.17 0.79
N PRO A 115 10.73 -14.11 -0.26
CA PRO A 115 11.99 -13.38 -0.21
C PRO A 115 11.73 -11.87 -0.32
N GLY A 116 12.36 -11.08 0.56
CA GLY A 116 12.24 -9.64 0.51
C GLY A 116 12.70 -8.93 1.77
N ASN A 117 12.90 -7.62 1.63
CA ASN A 117 13.13 -6.68 2.72
C ASN A 117 12.09 -5.57 2.54
N HIS A 118 11.27 -5.31 3.55
CA HIS A 118 10.05 -4.51 3.38
C HIS A 118 9.97 -3.35 4.37
N ASN A 119 9.62 -2.17 3.86
CA ASN A 119 9.37 -0.97 4.67
C ASN A 119 7.87 -0.71 4.81
N LEU A 120 7.30 -1.05 5.96
CA LEU A 120 5.87 -0.99 6.26
C LEU A 120 5.60 0.17 7.22
N LEU A 121 5.56 1.39 6.68
CA LEU A 121 5.51 2.59 7.48
C LEU A 121 4.15 3.28 7.38
N ASN A 122 3.72 3.85 8.51
CA ASN A 122 2.64 4.82 8.65
C ASN A 122 1.20 4.30 8.45
N LYS A 123 0.99 3.00 8.19
CA LYS A 123 -0.36 2.38 8.25
C LYS A 123 -0.48 1.40 9.42
N ASN A 124 -1.63 1.42 10.07
CA ASN A 124 -2.04 0.49 11.11
C ASN A 124 -2.69 -0.75 10.49
N VAL A 125 -1.90 -1.59 9.84
CA VAL A 125 -2.35 -2.81 9.13
C VAL A 125 -1.89 -4.05 9.92
N VAL A 126 -2.69 -5.11 9.90
CA VAL A 126 -2.31 -6.42 10.43
C VAL A 126 -1.66 -7.26 9.33
N ILE A 127 -0.39 -7.59 9.50
CA ILE A 127 0.35 -8.49 8.62
C ILE A 127 0.41 -9.85 9.29
N THR A 128 -0.26 -10.85 8.70
CA THR A 128 -0.49 -12.15 9.34
C THR A 128 -0.43 -13.31 8.35
N SER A 129 -0.57 -14.53 8.84
CA SER A 129 -0.61 -15.74 8.02
C SER A 129 -1.83 -16.61 8.34
N THR A 130 -2.21 -17.43 7.37
CA THR A 130 -3.29 -18.41 7.52
C THR A 130 -2.89 -19.67 8.30
N HIS A 131 -1.59 -20.00 8.39
CA HIS A 131 -1.12 -21.28 8.95
C HIS A 131 0.08 -21.15 9.92
N GLY A 132 0.34 -19.95 10.42
CA GLY A 132 1.30 -19.73 11.50
C GLY A 132 2.75 -19.50 11.04
N SER A 133 3.57 -19.14 12.03
CA SER A 133 4.91 -18.57 11.84
C SER A 133 5.98 -19.56 11.39
N ILE A 134 5.73 -20.87 11.48
CA ILE A 134 6.73 -21.89 11.15
C ILE A 134 6.81 -22.14 9.64
N ILE A 135 5.68 -22.01 8.93
CA ILE A 135 5.57 -22.36 7.50
C ILE A 135 5.28 -21.17 6.58
N THR A 136 4.96 -20.00 7.14
CA THR A 136 4.89 -18.74 6.40
C THR A 136 6.07 -17.87 6.81
N ILE A 137 7.05 -17.75 5.93
CA ILE A 137 8.37 -17.22 6.24
C ILE A 137 8.68 -16.02 5.34
N LEU A 138 8.96 -14.87 5.94
CA LEU A 138 9.59 -13.73 5.29
C LEU A 138 11.11 -13.87 5.42
N SER A 139 11.82 -13.89 4.29
CA SER A 139 13.27 -14.12 4.25
C SER A 139 14.00 -12.94 3.65
N GLY A 140 14.85 -12.31 4.45
CA GLY A 140 15.72 -11.22 3.98
C GLY A 140 16.63 -11.67 2.83
N VAL A 141 16.83 -10.77 1.87
CA VAL A 141 17.72 -10.96 0.72
C VAL A 141 18.85 -9.93 0.69
N ASN A 142 18.64 -8.76 1.30
CA ASN A 142 19.63 -7.71 1.45
C ASN A 142 20.51 -7.97 2.68
N ASN A 143 21.82 -7.72 2.54
CA ASN A 143 22.81 -7.96 3.58
C ASN A 143 23.06 -6.76 4.51
N ARG A 144 22.35 -5.63 4.39
CA ARG A 144 22.44 -4.46 5.28
C ARG A 144 21.07 -3.88 5.69
N GLN A 145 19.99 -4.61 5.48
CA GLN A 145 18.63 -4.21 5.87
C GLN A 145 17.90 -5.26 6.71
N SER A 146 17.01 -4.78 7.58
CA SER A 146 15.99 -5.59 8.26
C SER A 146 15.11 -6.33 7.26
N VAL A 147 14.59 -7.51 7.59
CA VAL A 147 13.54 -8.16 6.78
C VAL A 147 12.27 -7.31 6.78
N ILE A 148 11.89 -6.80 7.96
CA ILE A 148 10.73 -5.92 8.14
C ILE A 148 11.17 -4.67 8.89
N ARG A 149 10.79 -3.50 8.39
CA ARG A 149 10.76 -2.25 9.17
C ARG A 149 9.31 -1.82 9.33
N ILE A 150 8.83 -1.68 10.56
CA ILE A 150 7.44 -1.35 10.87
C ILE A 150 7.37 -0.32 12.00
N ASN A 151 6.49 0.67 11.91
CA ASN A 151 6.34 1.69 12.96
C ASN A 151 4.91 1.82 13.53
N LYS A 152 3.94 1.14 12.91
CA LYS A 152 2.53 1.05 13.32
C LYS A 152 1.94 -0.25 12.79
N GLY A 153 0.84 -0.70 13.36
CA GLY A 153 0.21 -1.96 12.96
C GLY A 153 0.78 -3.16 13.70
N LYS A 154 0.48 -4.34 13.17
CA LYS A 154 0.77 -5.60 13.84
C LYS A 154 1.44 -6.56 12.88
N LEU A 155 2.50 -7.19 13.34
CA LEU A 155 3.16 -8.29 12.65
C LEU A 155 2.93 -9.55 13.48
N GLU A 156 2.10 -10.48 12.99
CA GLU A 156 1.77 -11.68 13.75
C GLU A 156 1.78 -12.97 12.97
N ASN A 157 2.02 -14.09 13.66
CA ASN A 157 1.96 -15.43 13.06
C ASN A 157 2.89 -15.63 11.86
N LEU A 158 4.04 -14.96 11.83
CA LEU A 158 4.99 -15.01 10.70
C LEU A 158 6.38 -15.45 11.14
N GLY A 159 7.05 -16.22 10.29
CA GLY A 159 8.46 -16.54 10.41
C GLY A 159 9.29 -15.44 9.78
N ILE A 160 10.38 -15.03 10.42
CA ILE A 160 11.25 -13.95 9.94
C ILE A 160 12.69 -14.42 10.04
N GLN A 161 13.38 -14.48 8.90
CA GLN A 161 14.71 -15.06 8.84
C GLN A 161 15.67 -14.38 7.86
N ASN A 162 16.95 -14.67 8.03
CA ASN A 162 18.05 -14.30 7.14
C ASN A 162 18.25 -12.80 6.93
N GLY A 163 17.63 -11.96 7.76
CA GLY A 163 17.83 -10.52 7.72
C GLY A 163 19.15 -10.10 8.35
N ARG A 164 19.71 -9.01 7.83
CA ARG A 164 21.03 -8.50 8.19
C ARG A 164 20.98 -6.99 8.20
N GLY A 165 20.63 -6.37 9.32
CA GLY A 165 20.46 -4.92 9.43
C GLY A 165 21.48 -4.31 10.37
N LEU A 166 21.79 -3.02 10.23
CA LEU A 166 22.54 -2.29 11.27
C LEU A 166 21.75 -2.28 12.59
N VAL A 167 20.43 -2.17 12.48
CA VAL A 167 19.48 -2.30 13.58
C VAL A 167 18.34 -3.21 13.17
N GLY A 168 17.90 -4.11 14.05
CA GLY A 168 16.71 -4.93 13.82
C GLY A 168 16.89 -5.90 12.65
N GLY A 169 17.89 -6.78 12.70
CA GLY A 169 18.24 -7.65 11.57
C GLY A 169 17.04 -8.40 11.00
N GLY A 170 16.22 -8.99 11.86
CA GLY A 170 14.92 -9.55 11.48
C GLY A 170 13.89 -8.43 11.34
N VAL A 171 13.57 -7.78 12.46
CA VAL A 171 12.57 -6.72 12.53
C VAL A 171 13.15 -5.48 13.19
N TRP A 172 13.01 -4.34 12.54
CA TRP A 172 13.06 -3.04 13.19
C TRP A 172 11.63 -2.60 13.48
N ALA A 173 11.29 -2.42 14.75
CA ALA A 173 9.97 -1.98 15.20
C ALA A 173 10.07 -0.67 15.97
N GLY A 174 9.35 0.35 15.51
CA GLY A 174 9.23 1.64 16.19
C GLY A 174 7.78 2.06 16.41
N GLY A 175 7.59 3.29 16.90
CA GLY A 175 6.27 3.87 17.14
C GLY A 175 5.40 2.98 18.03
N THR A 176 4.28 2.50 17.48
CA THR A 176 3.27 1.69 18.19
C THR A 176 3.10 0.32 17.54
N ALA A 177 4.14 -0.18 16.85
CA ALA A 177 4.09 -1.49 16.23
C ALA A 177 4.02 -2.61 17.28
N LEU A 178 3.21 -3.65 17.01
CA LEU A 178 3.13 -4.84 17.84
C LEU A 178 3.62 -6.06 17.05
N ILE A 179 4.63 -6.75 17.57
CA ILE A 179 5.07 -8.05 17.04
C ILE A 179 4.46 -9.12 17.93
N LYS A 180 3.79 -10.13 17.38
CA LYS A 180 3.12 -11.16 18.21
C LYS A 180 3.20 -12.53 17.59
N ASN A 181 3.59 -13.54 18.36
CA ASN A 181 3.60 -14.94 17.90
C ASN A 181 4.42 -15.15 16.60
N CYS A 182 5.51 -14.40 16.46
CA CYS A 182 6.43 -14.52 15.33
C CYS A 182 7.59 -15.46 15.66
N PHE A 183 8.05 -16.20 14.66
CA PHE A 183 9.20 -17.08 14.77
C PHE A 183 10.42 -16.39 14.15
N ILE A 184 11.31 -15.87 14.99
CA ILE A 184 12.46 -15.08 14.57
C ILE A 184 13.72 -15.95 14.62
N LYS A 185 14.39 -16.20 13.48
CA LYS A 185 15.62 -17.03 13.44
C LYS A 185 16.65 -16.53 12.43
N ASN A 186 17.93 -16.83 12.67
CA ASN A 186 19.02 -16.58 11.70
C ASN A 186 19.09 -15.13 11.20
N ASN A 187 18.80 -14.16 12.07
CA ASN A 187 18.89 -12.75 11.76
C ASN A 187 20.08 -12.13 12.52
N PHE A 188 20.78 -11.20 11.87
CA PHE A 188 22.01 -10.60 12.39
C PHE A 188 21.93 -9.08 12.44
N ALA A 189 22.42 -8.52 13.53
CA ALA A 189 22.73 -7.10 13.57
C ALA A 189 24.18 -6.92 13.11
N LEU A 190 24.43 -5.95 12.25
CA LEU A 190 25.73 -5.69 11.65
C LEU A 190 26.38 -4.46 12.26
N GLU A 191 27.69 -4.52 12.39
CA GLU A 191 28.51 -3.38 12.75
C GLU A 191 28.52 -2.36 11.60
N ASP A 192 28.42 -1.07 11.93
CA ASP A 192 28.62 0.01 10.99
C ASP A 192 30.10 0.38 10.94
N THR A 193 30.81 -0.15 9.94
CA THR A 193 32.25 0.10 9.74
C THR A 193 32.58 1.53 9.38
N ASP A 194 31.57 2.31 8.95
CA ASP A 194 31.72 3.71 8.54
C ASP A 194 31.30 4.67 9.67
N ALA A 195 30.77 4.15 10.79
CA ALA A 195 30.44 4.96 11.95
C ALA A 195 31.72 5.48 12.63
N ASN A 196 31.66 6.73 13.09
CA ASN A 196 32.73 7.29 13.93
C ASN A 196 32.90 6.39 15.16
N MET A 197 34.06 5.77 15.35
CA MET A 197 34.33 4.82 16.44
C MET A 197 34.06 5.37 17.86
N GLN A 198 33.93 6.69 18.04
CA GLN A 198 33.49 7.31 19.29
C GLN A 198 31.97 7.26 19.54
N ILE A 199 31.18 6.89 18.53
CA ILE A 199 29.73 6.74 18.56
C ILE A 199 29.42 5.29 18.18
N TYR A 200 29.26 4.44 19.20
CA TYR A 200 28.88 3.02 19.15
C TYR A 200 28.67 2.42 17.72
N PRO A 201 29.69 1.76 17.13
CA PRO A 201 29.57 1.14 15.80
C PRO A 201 28.71 -0.15 15.82
N SER A 202 28.21 -0.55 16.98
CA SER A 202 27.65 -1.87 17.21
C SER A 202 26.25 -2.03 16.62
N GLY A 203 26.05 -3.11 15.86
CA GLY A 203 24.72 -3.51 15.44
C GLY A 203 23.84 -3.89 16.64
N HIS A 204 22.58 -3.47 16.62
CA HIS A 204 21.63 -3.75 17.71
C HIS A 204 20.42 -4.57 17.23
N GLY A 205 19.97 -5.51 18.07
CA GLY A 205 18.74 -6.27 17.84
C GLY A 205 18.79 -7.17 16.62
N GLY A 206 19.64 -8.20 16.62
CA GLY A 206 19.76 -9.11 15.48
C GLY A 206 18.44 -9.77 15.10
N GLY A 207 17.65 -10.21 16.08
CA GLY A 207 16.28 -10.67 15.87
C GLY A 207 15.30 -9.51 15.71
N VAL A 208 15.09 -8.76 16.79
CA VAL A 208 14.19 -7.61 16.83
C VAL A 208 14.91 -6.44 17.50
N PHE A 209 14.73 -5.24 16.96
CA PHE A 209 15.11 -3.98 17.59
C PHE A 209 13.85 -3.15 17.81
N ILE A 210 13.57 -2.79 19.07
CA ILE A 210 12.38 -2.04 19.48
C ILE A 210 12.80 -0.62 19.85
N THR A 211 12.04 0.37 19.38
CA THR A 211 12.12 1.77 19.82
C THR A 211 10.72 2.30 20.14
N ASP A 212 10.67 3.44 20.83
CA ASP A 212 9.44 4.13 21.24
C ASP A 212 8.55 3.26 22.14
N THR A 213 7.29 3.07 21.76
CA THR A 213 6.27 2.28 22.48
C THR A 213 5.94 0.97 21.76
N ALA A 214 6.80 0.50 20.86
CA ALA A 214 6.59 -0.77 20.19
C ALA A 214 6.77 -1.95 21.16
N GLU A 215 6.08 -3.07 20.89
CA GLU A 215 5.99 -4.21 21.81
C GLU A 215 6.17 -5.54 21.07
N VAL A 216 6.62 -6.57 21.80
CA VAL A 216 6.79 -7.98 21.36
C VAL A 216 6.06 -8.92 22.32
#